data_AF-A0A5N6ILE1-F1
#
_entry.id   AF-A0A5N6ILE1-F1
#
_cell.length_a   1.000
_cell.length_b   1.000
_cell.length_c   1.000
_cell.angle_alpha   90.00
_cell.angle_beta   90.00
_cell.angle_gamma   90.00
#
_symmetry.space_group_name_H-M   'P 1'
#
loop_
_entity.id
_entity.type
_entity.pdbx_description
1 polymer ?
#
loop_
_entity_poly.entity_id
_entity_poly.type
_entity_poly.pdbx_seq_one_letter_code
_entity_poly.pdbx_strand_id
1 'polypeptide(L)'
;MLPLLFLAVFLAPGVMANVVAGKWQALFFYQLYRIEVEAHGLENSRMAPGCAKAGVVCDMKAFMKEISTIRKSPVLDADGKPIKPITLVDNPDFEKVNWAQIGEGADLEAVGTEFDKIGFKGLMSNERIFKGWKQADNFDNVMSEAEDIAIKALAKLKADGREPADDRFNKMTAALKAHGDARRYDQAQKITKDFEQQMRTWGGFSVAYTDPIERPPVPGYRKIDADQTIRDNAGRVGFDKVEQRVRDYVTTSNSARVSRSHVEAIIKTQNVHDHLAEACKKL
;
A
#
# COMPACT_ATOMS: atom_id res chain seq x y z
N MET A 1 10.16 20.59 36.98
CA MET A 1 8.83 20.65 36.36
C MET A 1 8.95 21.38 35.03
N LEU A 2 9.08 20.62 33.94
CA LEU A 2 9.08 21.12 32.57
C LEU A 2 8.18 20.14 31.80
N PRO A 3 7.06 20.58 31.20
CA PRO A 3 6.06 19.66 30.69
C PRO A 3 6.56 19.04 29.38
N LEU A 4 6.66 17.71 29.36
CA LEU A 4 6.70 16.91 28.13
C LEU A 4 5.37 17.12 27.39
N LEU A 5 5.32 18.16 26.57
CA LEU A 5 4.30 18.36 25.55
C LEU A 5 4.90 17.93 24.20
N PHE A 6 4.10 17.20 23.43
CA PHE A 6 4.34 16.75 22.05
C PHE A 6 5.14 15.46 21.85
N LEU A 7 4.56 14.34 22.30
CA LEU A 7 4.71 13.05 21.62
C LEU A 7 3.40 12.25 21.59
N ALA A 8 2.28 12.97 21.48
CA ALA A 8 0.98 12.40 21.16
C ALA A 8 0.69 12.58 19.66
N VAL A 9 1.52 11.99 18.79
CA VAL A 9 1.12 11.75 17.40
C VAL A 9 0.37 10.43 17.36
N PHE A 10 -0.93 10.53 17.67
CA PHE A 10 -2.01 9.67 17.22
C PHE A 10 -1.69 8.19 16.97
N LEU A 11 -1.82 7.39 18.04
CA LEU A 11 -2.36 6.04 17.94
C LEU A 11 -3.85 6.14 17.53
N ALA A 12 -4.11 6.31 16.25
CA ALA A 12 -5.38 5.94 15.62
C ALA A 12 -5.07 4.73 14.71
N PRO A 13 -5.93 3.69 14.64
CA PRO A 13 -5.60 2.37 14.09
C PRO A 13 -5.33 2.44 12.59
N GLY A 14 -4.11 2.82 12.22
CA GLY A 14 -3.62 2.90 10.85
C GLY A 14 -2.94 1.60 10.44
N VAL A 15 -3.62 0.45 10.58
CA VAL A 15 -3.09 -0.85 10.12
C VAL A 15 -2.97 -0.89 8.57
N MET A 16 -3.58 0.08 7.87
CA MET A 16 -3.51 0.22 6.40
C MET A 16 -2.48 1.22 5.88
N ALA A 17 -1.88 2.07 6.75
CA ALA A 17 -1.03 3.17 6.32
C ALA A 17 0.37 2.68 5.92
N ASN A 18 0.51 2.12 4.73
CA ASN A 18 1.79 2.05 4.04
C ASN A 18 1.82 3.12 2.95
N VAL A 19 2.65 4.15 3.13
CA VAL A 19 2.71 5.31 2.22
C VAL A 19 3.04 4.89 0.78
N VAL A 20 3.84 3.83 0.60
CA VAL A 20 4.21 3.35 -0.73
C VAL A 20 3.09 2.52 -1.36
N ALA A 21 2.42 1.66 -0.57
CA ALA A 21 1.45 0.69 -1.07
C ALA A 21 0.00 1.20 -1.10
N GLY A 22 -0.30 2.27 -0.40
CA GLY A 22 -1.67 2.76 -0.19
C GLY A 22 -2.42 3.13 -1.48
N LYS A 23 -1.72 3.73 -2.45
CA LYS A 23 -2.30 4.10 -3.76
C LYS A 23 -2.82 2.90 -4.55
N TRP A 24 -2.07 1.79 -4.53
CA TRP A 24 -2.46 0.56 -5.19
C TRP A 24 -3.62 -0.14 -4.49
N GLN A 25 -3.69 -0.03 -3.17
CA GLN A 25 -4.83 -0.54 -2.40
C GLN A 25 -6.12 0.23 -2.73
N ALA A 26 -6.02 1.56 -2.80
CA ALA A 26 -7.15 2.40 -3.17
C ALA A 26 -7.63 2.09 -4.59
N LEU A 27 -6.71 1.87 -5.53
CA LEU A 27 -7.03 1.48 -6.90
C LEU A 27 -7.67 0.10 -6.98
N PHE A 28 -7.18 -0.87 -6.20
CA PHE A 28 -7.81 -2.19 -6.05
C PHE A 28 -9.27 -2.03 -5.59
N PHE A 29 -9.53 -1.24 -4.56
CA PHE A 29 -10.91 -1.00 -4.09
C PHE A 29 -11.78 -0.29 -5.12
N TYR A 30 -11.22 0.62 -5.92
CA TYR A 30 -11.97 1.27 -6.99
C TYR A 30 -12.43 0.27 -8.05
N GLN A 31 -11.53 -0.60 -8.52
CA GLN A 31 -11.89 -1.63 -9.50
C GLN A 31 -12.91 -2.61 -8.93
N LEU A 32 -12.74 -3.03 -7.67
CA LEU A 32 -13.70 -3.88 -6.99
C LEU A 32 -15.08 -3.22 -6.85
N TYR A 33 -15.13 -1.95 -6.48
CA TYR A 33 -16.38 -1.18 -6.42
C TYR A 33 -17.10 -1.18 -7.77
N ARG A 34 -16.37 -0.99 -8.88
CA ARG A 34 -16.96 -1.00 -10.22
C ARG A 34 -17.52 -2.37 -10.60
N ILE A 35 -16.81 -3.45 -10.27
CA ILE A 35 -17.31 -4.83 -10.47
C ILE A 35 -18.55 -5.09 -9.62
N GLU A 36 -18.57 -4.66 -8.35
CA GLU A 36 -19.71 -4.81 -7.46
C GLU A 36 -20.94 -4.04 -7.95
N VAL A 37 -20.77 -2.78 -8.38
CA VAL A 37 -21.85 -1.98 -8.97
C VAL A 37 -22.37 -2.62 -10.25
N GLU A 38 -21.48 -3.17 -11.06
CA GLU A 38 -21.88 -3.88 -12.27
C GLU A 38 -22.72 -5.12 -11.93
N ALA A 39 -22.26 -5.94 -10.97
CA ALA A 39 -22.92 -7.18 -10.55
C ALA A 39 -24.28 -6.97 -9.86
N HIS A 40 -24.37 -5.96 -9.00
CA HIS A 40 -25.52 -5.81 -8.08
C HIS A 40 -26.31 -4.50 -8.27
N GLY A 41 -25.80 -3.56 -9.08
CA GLY A 41 -26.33 -2.21 -9.19
C GLY A 41 -25.85 -1.30 -8.06
N LEU A 42 -25.94 0.01 -8.27
CA LEU A 42 -25.43 1.03 -7.33
C LEU A 42 -26.09 0.96 -5.95
N GLU A 43 -27.41 0.80 -5.89
CA GLU A 43 -28.18 0.81 -4.64
C GLU A 43 -27.86 -0.40 -3.73
N ASN A 44 -27.54 -1.54 -4.35
CA ASN A 44 -27.22 -2.78 -3.66
C ASN A 44 -25.73 -2.99 -3.45
N SER A 45 -24.88 -2.10 -3.97
CA SER A 45 -23.43 -2.21 -3.79
C SER A 45 -23.06 -2.22 -2.31
N ARG A 46 -22.24 -3.19 -1.92
CA ARG A 46 -21.64 -3.25 -0.58
C ARG A 46 -20.48 -2.28 -0.40
N MET A 47 -20.06 -1.58 -1.46
CA MET A 47 -18.92 -0.70 -1.45
C MET A 47 -19.29 0.76 -1.67
N ALA A 48 -18.49 1.67 -1.10
CA ALA A 48 -18.61 3.11 -1.20
C ALA A 48 -20.07 3.61 -1.03
N PRO A 49 -20.69 3.39 0.16
CA PRO A 49 -22.08 3.79 0.41
C PRO A 49 -22.34 5.28 0.18
N GLY A 50 -21.33 6.16 0.27
CA GLY A 50 -21.47 7.57 -0.10
C GLY A 50 -21.77 7.79 -1.59
N CYS A 51 -21.20 6.97 -2.48
CA CYS A 51 -21.51 7.01 -3.91
C CYS A 51 -22.97 6.62 -4.17
N ALA A 52 -23.46 5.57 -3.52
CA ALA A 52 -24.85 5.17 -3.61
C ALA A 52 -25.81 6.24 -3.09
N LYS A 53 -25.47 6.90 -1.97
CA LYS A 53 -26.26 8.02 -1.42
C LYS A 53 -26.32 9.24 -2.36
N ALA A 54 -25.26 9.47 -3.15
CA ALA A 54 -25.24 10.52 -4.16
C ALA A 54 -26.08 10.17 -5.40
N GLY A 55 -26.54 8.92 -5.54
CA GLY A 55 -27.36 8.46 -6.66
C GLY A 55 -26.60 8.32 -7.98
N VAL A 56 -25.26 8.41 -7.96
CA VAL A 56 -24.41 8.34 -9.16
C VAL A 56 -23.27 7.36 -8.93
N VAL A 57 -22.94 6.57 -9.96
CA VAL A 57 -21.75 5.71 -9.92
C VAL A 57 -20.52 6.60 -9.87
N CYS A 58 -19.72 6.47 -8.81
CA CYS A 58 -18.53 7.28 -8.66
C CYS A 58 -17.53 6.99 -9.79
N ASP A 59 -17.03 8.05 -10.41
CA ASP A 59 -15.77 8.01 -11.13
C ASP A 59 -14.60 7.84 -10.14
N MET A 60 -13.38 7.67 -10.65
CA MET A 60 -12.21 7.46 -9.80
C MET A 60 -11.96 8.65 -8.84
N LYS A 61 -12.16 9.89 -9.29
CA LYS A 61 -11.96 11.09 -8.46
C LYS A 61 -12.92 11.10 -7.27
N ALA A 62 -14.22 10.93 -7.55
CA ALA A 62 -15.27 10.92 -6.55
C ALA A 62 -15.08 9.75 -5.57
N PHE A 63 -14.75 8.56 -6.09
CA PHE A 63 -14.47 7.39 -5.27
C PHE A 63 -13.28 7.61 -4.32
N MET A 64 -12.15 8.12 -4.83
CA MET A 64 -10.95 8.35 -4.02
C MET A 64 -11.21 9.37 -2.91
N LYS A 65 -11.94 10.46 -3.22
CA LYS A 65 -12.39 11.41 -2.20
C LYS A 65 -13.37 10.79 -1.20
N GLU A 66 -14.22 9.88 -1.66
CA GLU A 66 -15.20 9.22 -0.82
C GLU A 66 -14.57 8.23 0.15
N ILE A 67 -13.54 7.49 -0.23
CA ILE A 67 -12.95 6.53 0.71
C ILE A 67 -11.83 7.12 1.56
N SER A 68 -11.22 8.23 1.14
CA SER A 68 -10.04 8.79 1.79
C SER A 68 -10.38 9.68 2.99
N THR A 69 -9.54 9.59 4.03
CA THR A 69 -9.53 10.55 5.14
C THR A 69 -8.73 11.78 4.72
N ILE A 70 -9.42 12.88 4.41
CA ILE A 70 -8.80 14.15 4.05
C ILE A 70 -8.58 14.97 5.31
N ARG A 71 -7.35 15.43 5.55
CA ARG A 71 -7.00 16.32 6.66
C ARG A 71 -6.54 17.67 6.14
N LYS A 72 -6.93 18.75 6.81
CA LYS A 72 -6.37 20.08 6.52
C LYS A 72 -4.94 20.16 7.07
N SER A 73 -3.99 20.52 6.22
CA SER A 73 -2.57 20.68 6.56
C SER A 73 -2.04 22.03 6.08
N PRO A 74 -1.12 22.68 6.81
CA PRO A 74 -0.50 23.92 6.35
C PRO A 74 0.38 23.66 5.11
N VAL A 75 0.43 24.63 4.20
CA VAL A 75 1.41 24.62 3.11
C VAL A 75 2.81 24.79 3.70
N LEU A 76 3.73 23.89 3.34
CA LEU A 76 5.12 23.90 3.82
C LEU A 76 6.06 24.48 2.75
N ASP A 77 7.11 25.17 3.19
CA ASP A 77 8.23 25.58 2.36
C ASP A 77 9.20 24.41 2.08
N ALA A 78 10.30 24.69 1.37
CA ALA A 78 11.32 23.69 1.04
C ALA A 78 12.02 23.09 2.28
N ASP A 79 12.00 23.79 3.43
CA ASP A 79 12.57 23.34 4.69
C ASP A 79 11.54 22.59 5.57
N GLY A 80 10.32 22.39 5.06
CA GLY A 80 9.24 21.72 5.77
C GLY A 80 8.55 22.58 6.82
N LYS A 81 8.72 23.92 6.79
CA LYS A 81 8.09 24.85 7.73
C LYS A 81 6.81 25.47 7.13
N PRO A 82 5.77 25.75 7.93
CA PRO A 82 4.57 26.42 7.43
C PRO A 82 4.88 27.79 6.82
N ILE A 83 4.46 28.01 5.57
CA ILE A 83 4.54 29.31 4.90
C ILE A 83 3.59 30.28 5.61
N LYS A 84 4.07 31.51 5.88
CA LYS A 84 3.24 32.59 6.45
C LYS A 84 2.75 33.52 5.34
N PRO A 85 1.46 33.93 5.34
CA PRO A 85 0.39 33.55 6.27
C PRO A 85 -0.02 32.07 6.10
N ILE A 86 -0.41 31.42 7.21
CA ILE A 86 -0.77 29.99 7.22
C ILE A 86 -1.98 29.77 6.32
N THR A 87 -1.77 29.05 5.23
CA THR A 87 -2.83 28.56 4.34
C THR A 87 -3.00 27.07 4.57
N LEU A 88 -4.24 26.63 4.84
CA LEU A 88 -4.56 25.22 5.02
C LEU A 88 -5.09 24.63 3.71
N VAL A 89 -4.46 23.56 3.26
CA VAL A 89 -4.87 22.79 2.07
C VAL A 89 -5.31 21.39 2.48
N ASP A 90 -6.07 20.74 1.60
CA ASP A 90 -6.42 19.33 1.77
C ASP A 90 -5.18 18.44 1.63
N ASN A 91 -5.14 17.37 2.41
CA ASN A 91 -4.08 16.37 2.37
C ASN A 91 -4.72 14.98 2.48
N PRO A 92 -4.72 14.18 1.41
CA PRO A 92 -4.23 14.50 0.05
C PRO A 92 -5.06 15.59 -0.65
N ASP A 93 -4.42 16.39 -1.51
CA ASP A 93 -5.09 17.39 -2.36
C ASP A 93 -5.44 16.80 -3.73
N PHE A 94 -6.62 16.19 -3.83
CA PHE A 94 -7.09 15.54 -5.05
C PHE A 94 -7.36 16.51 -6.21
N GLU A 95 -7.36 17.83 -6.01
CA GLU A 95 -7.49 18.79 -7.12
C GLU A 95 -6.19 18.95 -7.92
N LYS A 96 -5.04 18.54 -7.35
CA LYS A 96 -3.74 18.57 -8.04
C LYS A 96 -3.47 17.38 -8.94
N VAL A 97 -4.35 16.38 -8.91
CA VAL A 97 -4.24 15.17 -9.75
C VAL A 97 -4.76 15.46 -11.15
N ASN A 98 -4.00 15.06 -12.16
CA ASN A 98 -4.47 15.09 -13.54
C ASN A 98 -5.39 13.91 -13.85
N TRP A 99 -6.66 14.01 -13.45
CA TRP A 99 -7.66 12.95 -13.62
C TRP A 99 -7.92 12.56 -15.08
N ALA A 100 -7.63 13.44 -16.04
CA ALA A 100 -7.75 13.12 -17.46
C ALA A 100 -6.71 12.08 -17.92
N GLN A 101 -5.59 11.95 -17.22
CA GLN A 101 -4.52 11.00 -17.53
C GLN A 101 -4.64 9.66 -16.79
N ILE A 102 -5.43 9.60 -15.70
CA ILE A 102 -5.49 8.44 -14.81
C ILE A 102 -6.90 7.82 -14.68
N GLY A 103 -7.73 7.92 -15.71
CA GLY A 103 -9.08 7.36 -15.76
C GLY A 103 -9.13 5.82 -15.79
N GLU A 104 -10.30 5.26 -16.13
CA GLU A 104 -10.59 3.81 -16.07
C GLU A 104 -9.69 2.91 -16.93
N GLY A 105 -8.98 3.46 -17.91
CA GLY A 105 -8.05 2.74 -18.78
C GLY A 105 -6.57 3.06 -18.54
N ALA A 106 -6.25 3.83 -17.49
CA ALA A 106 -4.88 4.28 -17.28
C ALA A 106 -3.94 3.16 -16.85
N ASP A 107 -2.69 3.25 -17.29
CA ASP A 107 -1.62 2.40 -16.81
C ASP A 107 -1.32 2.67 -15.33
N LEU A 108 -0.91 1.62 -14.62
CA LEU A 108 -0.59 1.71 -13.21
C LEU A 108 0.53 2.73 -12.96
N GLU A 109 1.56 2.82 -13.81
CA GLU A 109 2.65 3.79 -13.62
C GLU A 109 2.16 5.24 -13.61
N ALA A 110 1.22 5.58 -14.50
CA ALA A 110 0.60 6.90 -14.55
C ALA A 110 -0.19 7.20 -13.27
N VAL A 111 -1.01 6.24 -12.80
CA VAL A 111 -1.74 6.36 -11.52
C VAL A 111 -0.76 6.55 -10.37
N GLY A 112 0.30 5.75 -10.33
CA GLY A 112 1.34 5.81 -9.32
C GLY A 112 1.99 7.19 -9.22
N THR A 113 2.35 7.76 -10.37
CA THR A 113 2.98 9.07 -10.51
C THR A 113 2.07 10.19 -10.04
N GLU A 114 0.80 10.21 -10.45
CA GLU A 114 -0.15 11.25 -10.02
C GLU A 114 -0.42 11.21 -8.50
N PHE A 115 -0.50 10.02 -7.92
CA PHE A 115 -0.72 9.88 -6.49
C PHE A 115 0.50 10.27 -5.65
N ASP A 116 1.71 10.06 -6.18
CA ASP A 116 2.94 10.51 -5.54
C ASP A 116 3.05 12.04 -5.50
N LYS A 117 2.58 12.76 -6.54
CA LYS A 117 2.54 14.24 -6.58
C LYS A 117 1.78 14.86 -5.41
N ILE A 118 0.73 14.19 -4.95
CA ILE A 118 -0.13 14.68 -3.85
C ILE A 118 0.25 14.07 -2.50
N GLY A 119 1.31 13.26 -2.43
CA GLY A 119 1.77 12.60 -1.22
C GLY A 119 0.72 11.65 -0.62
N PHE A 120 -0.06 10.97 -1.45
CA PHE A 120 -1.13 10.08 -0.98
C PHE A 120 -0.60 8.98 -0.07
N LYS A 121 -1.14 8.89 1.16
CA LYS A 121 -0.63 7.95 2.19
C LYS A 121 -1.47 6.69 2.38
N GLY A 122 -2.53 6.49 1.59
CA GLY A 122 -3.45 5.36 1.78
C GLY A 122 -4.31 5.45 3.03
N LEU A 123 -4.53 6.66 3.57
CA LEU A 123 -5.41 6.86 4.72
C LEU A 123 -6.87 6.79 4.25
N MET A 124 -7.47 5.61 4.36
CA MET A 124 -8.85 5.35 3.94
C MET A 124 -9.71 4.93 5.15
N SER A 125 -11.01 5.18 5.09
CA SER A 125 -11.97 4.80 6.14
C SER A 125 -12.72 3.53 5.74
N ASN A 126 -12.61 2.48 6.54
CA ASN A 126 -13.28 1.20 6.27
C ASN A 126 -14.81 1.34 6.23
N GLU A 127 -15.40 2.20 7.05
CA GLU A 127 -16.84 2.51 7.03
C GLU A 127 -17.28 3.24 5.75
N ARG A 128 -16.36 3.99 5.12
CA ARG A 128 -16.60 4.65 3.83
C ARG A 128 -16.28 3.73 2.65
N ILE A 129 -15.44 2.71 2.83
CA ILE A 129 -15.19 1.69 1.81
C ILE A 129 -16.32 0.65 1.81
N PHE A 130 -16.73 0.12 2.96
CA PHE A 130 -17.65 -1.00 3.09
C PHE A 130 -18.92 -0.60 3.83
N LYS A 131 -20.08 -0.87 3.22
CA LYS A 131 -21.39 -0.61 3.78
C LYS A 131 -21.61 -1.43 5.05
N GLY A 132 -21.83 -0.75 6.18
CA GLY A 132 -22.14 -1.41 7.45
C GLY A 132 -20.94 -2.09 8.11
N TRP A 133 -19.72 -1.61 7.84
CA TRP A 133 -18.50 -2.08 8.50
C TRP A 133 -18.64 -2.08 10.03
N LYS A 134 -18.43 -3.25 10.65
CA LYS A 134 -18.49 -3.46 12.12
C LYS A 134 -17.32 -4.29 12.65
N GLN A 135 -16.39 -4.66 11.76
CA GLN A 135 -15.24 -5.50 12.10
C GLN A 135 -14.11 -4.65 12.69
N ALA A 136 -13.14 -5.29 13.33
CA ALA A 136 -11.95 -4.58 13.79
C ALA A 136 -11.13 -4.04 12.61
N ASP A 137 -10.62 -2.82 12.74
CA ASP A 137 -9.82 -2.13 11.72
C ASP A 137 -8.40 -2.71 11.63
N ASN A 138 -8.26 -3.84 10.95
CA ASN A 138 -6.99 -4.45 10.62
C ASN A 138 -6.96 -4.90 9.15
N PHE A 139 -5.74 -5.08 8.63
CA PHE A 139 -5.53 -5.41 7.22
C PHE A 139 -6.17 -6.74 6.81
N ASP A 140 -6.16 -7.74 7.70
CA ASP A 140 -6.69 -9.06 7.39
C ASP A 140 -8.22 -9.05 7.20
N ASN A 141 -8.94 -8.40 8.12
CA ASN A 141 -10.39 -8.22 8.01
C ASN A 141 -10.76 -7.44 6.76
N VAL A 142 -10.04 -6.35 6.47
CA VAL A 142 -10.30 -5.51 5.28
C VAL A 142 -10.12 -6.31 4.00
N MET A 143 -9.01 -7.04 3.88
CA MET A 143 -8.75 -7.83 2.67
C MET A 143 -9.67 -9.03 2.55
N SER A 144 -10.12 -9.63 3.66
CA SER A 144 -11.10 -10.72 3.66
C SER A 144 -12.50 -10.24 3.24
N GLU A 145 -12.94 -9.06 3.69
CA GLU A 145 -14.19 -8.46 3.22
C GLU A 145 -14.15 -8.14 1.73
N ALA A 146 -13.03 -7.56 1.25
CA ALA A 146 -12.85 -7.28 -0.16
C ALA A 146 -12.85 -8.55 -1.01
N GLU A 147 -12.20 -9.61 -0.54
CA GLU A 147 -12.20 -10.93 -1.17
C GLU A 147 -13.62 -11.52 -1.26
N ASP A 148 -14.40 -11.49 -0.17
CA ASP A 148 -15.79 -11.96 -0.14
C ASP A 148 -16.69 -11.19 -1.13
N ILE A 149 -16.56 -9.86 -1.18
CA ILE A 149 -17.27 -9.01 -2.13
C ILE A 149 -16.90 -9.40 -3.57
N ALA A 150 -15.60 -9.52 -3.86
CA ALA A 150 -15.13 -9.86 -5.19
C ALA A 150 -15.66 -11.22 -5.66
N ILE A 151 -15.57 -12.25 -4.82
CA ILE A 151 -16.05 -13.61 -5.16
C ILE A 151 -17.56 -13.58 -5.44
N LYS A 152 -18.36 -12.89 -4.60
CA LYS A 152 -19.81 -12.81 -4.76
C LYS A 152 -20.22 -12.03 -6.00
N ALA A 153 -19.56 -10.90 -6.28
CA ALA A 153 -19.82 -10.09 -7.46
C ALA A 153 -19.52 -10.88 -8.75
N LEU A 154 -18.36 -11.55 -8.80
CA LEU A 154 -17.97 -12.37 -9.94
C LEU A 154 -18.93 -13.56 -10.15
N ALA A 155 -19.33 -14.24 -9.07
CA ALA A 155 -20.32 -15.31 -9.16
C ALA A 155 -21.68 -14.81 -9.67
N LYS A 156 -22.11 -13.62 -9.25
CA LYS A 156 -23.35 -13.00 -9.74
C LYS A 156 -23.27 -12.67 -11.23
N LEU A 157 -22.18 -12.05 -11.68
CA LEU A 157 -21.97 -11.73 -13.10
C LEU A 157 -22.05 -12.99 -13.96
N LYS A 158 -21.36 -14.06 -13.55
CA LYS A 158 -21.43 -15.36 -14.24
C LYS A 158 -22.84 -15.93 -14.27
N ALA A 159 -23.57 -15.89 -13.14
CA ALA A 159 -24.94 -16.38 -13.07
C ALA A 159 -25.88 -15.61 -14.02
N ASP A 160 -25.58 -14.36 -14.31
CA ASP A 160 -26.29 -13.53 -15.28
C ASP A 160 -25.79 -13.71 -16.73
N GLY A 161 -24.80 -14.58 -16.96
CA GLY A 161 -24.18 -14.76 -18.28
C GLY A 161 -23.32 -13.58 -18.73
N ARG A 162 -22.73 -12.84 -17.79
CA ARG A 162 -21.88 -11.67 -18.06
C ARG A 162 -20.49 -11.84 -17.46
N GLU A 163 -19.54 -11.09 -18.00
CA GLU A 163 -18.19 -10.95 -17.47
C GLU A 163 -17.94 -9.50 -17.03
N PRO A 164 -16.99 -9.25 -16.12
CA PRO A 164 -16.59 -7.89 -15.77
C PRO A 164 -16.19 -7.07 -17.00
N ALA A 165 -16.83 -5.92 -17.20
CA ALA A 165 -16.51 -5.02 -18.30
C ALA A 165 -15.07 -4.47 -18.25
N ASP A 166 -14.59 -3.94 -19.38
CA ASP A 166 -13.39 -3.10 -19.50
C ASP A 166 -12.10 -3.68 -18.90
N ASP A 167 -11.94 -5.01 -18.90
CA ASP A 167 -10.78 -5.69 -18.31
C ASP A 167 -10.62 -5.43 -16.80
N ARG A 168 -11.72 -5.06 -16.11
CA ARG A 168 -11.70 -4.63 -14.69
C ARG A 168 -11.13 -5.68 -13.75
N PHE A 169 -11.38 -6.96 -14.02
CA PHE A 169 -10.82 -8.02 -13.18
C PHE A 169 -9.29 -8.04 -13.23
N ASN A 170 -8.69 -7.94 -14.42
CA ASN A 170 -7.24 -7.89 -14.57
C ASN A 170 -6.65 -6.60 -13.99
N LYS A 171 -7.33 -5.47 -14.15
CA LYS A 171 -6.93 -4.21 -13.49
C LYS A 171 -6.96 -4.30 -11.97
N MET A 172 -8.00 -4.95 -11.42
CA MET A 172 -8.13 -5.20 -9.98
C MET A 172 -7.00 -6.07 -9.47
N THR A 173 -6.70 -7.20 -10.11
CA THR A 173 -5.64 -8.12 -9.69
C THR A 173 -4.24 -7.52 -9.90
N ALA A 174 -4.03 -6.74 -10.97
CA ALA A 174 -2.79 -6.01 -11.21
C ALA A 174 -2.53 -4.95 -10.11
N ALA A 175 -3.56 -4.19 -9.71
CA ALA A 175 -3.46 -3.24 -8.60
C ALA A 175 -3.16 -3.96 -7.27
N LEU A 176 -3.79 -5.11 -7.02
CA LEU A 176 -3.53 -5.93 -5.85
C LEU A 176 -2.09 -6.47 -5.83
N LYS A 177 -1.58 -6.92 -6.97
CA LYS A 177 -0.18 -7.35 -7.12
C LYS A 177 0.79 -6.19 -6.87
N ALA A 178 0.54 -5.02 -7.47
CA ALA A 178 1.35 -3.82 -7.25
C ALA A 178 1.33 -3.38 -5.78
N HIS A 179 0.21 -3.53 -5.08
CA HIS A 179 0.12 -3.31 -3.63
C HIS A 179 1.06 -4.24 -2.86
N GLY A 180 1.03 -5.55 -3.16
CA GLY A 180 1.93 -6.53 -2.53
C GLY A 180 3.40 -6.24 -2.82
N ASP A 181 3.73 -5.90 -4.06
CA ASP A 181 5.09 -5.56 -4.49
C ASP A 181 5.59 -4.24 -3.83
N ALA A 182 4.72 -3.25 -3.66
CA ALA A 182 5.04 -2.00 -2.95
C ALA A 182 5.32 -2.23 -1.45
N ARG A 183 4.59 -3.15 -0.81
CA ARG A 183 4.87 -3.55 0.58
C ARG A 183 6.23 -4.26 0.69
N ARG A 184 6.58 -5.11 -0.28
CA ARG A 184 7.90 -5.77 -0.35
C ARG A 184 9.02 -4.75 -0.52
N TYR A 185 8.85 -3.80 -1.43
CA TYR A 185 9.79 -2.69 -1.63
C TYR A 185 10.01 -1.89 -0.34
N ASP A 186 8.93 -1.41 0.29
CA ASP A 186 9.04 -0.61 1.52
C ASP A 186 9.73 -1.37 2.65
N GLN A 187 9.42 -2.67 2.80
CA GLN A 187 10.09 -3.52 3.77
C GLN A 187 11.59 -3.68 3.47
N ALA A 188 11.95 -3.94 2.20
CA ALA A 188 13.34 -4.08 1.80
C ALA A 188 14.13 -2.79 2.04
N GLN A 189 13.56 -1.62 1.74
CA GLN A 189 14.16 -0.31 2.00
C GLN A 189 14.39 -0.07 3.50
N LYS A 190 13.45 -0.46 4.36
CA LYS A 190 13.61 -0.33 5.82
C LYS A 190 14.72 -1.22 6.36
N ILE A 191 14.74 -2.50 5.95
CA ILE A 191 15.75 -3.48 6.40
C ILE A 191 17.15 -3.06 5.93
N THR A 192 17.29 -2.65 4.67
CA THR A 192 18.58 -2.23 4.11
C THR A 192 19.12 -0.98 4.82
N LYS A 193 18.28 0.05 5.03
CA LYS A 193 18.68 1.27 5.75
C LYS A 193 19.06 1.01 7.20
N ASP A 194 18.29 0.17 7.91
CA ASP A 194 18.64 -0.20 9.29
C ASP A 194 19.96 -0.97 9.33
N PHE A 195 20.17 -1.93 8.41
CA PHE A 195 21.42 -2.66 8.34
C PHE A 195 22.63 -1.77 8.02
N GLU A 196 22.51 -0.80 7.10
CA GLU A 196 23.56 0.19 6.85
C GLU A 196 23.90 0.99 8.10
N GLN A 197 22.88 1.41 8.85
CA GLN A 197 23.07 2.15 10.09
C GLN A 197 23.77 1.30 11.16
N GLN A 198 23.41 0.01 11.27
CA GLN A 198 24.09 -0.94 12.15
C GLN A 198 25.56 -1.12 11.74
N MET A 199 25.83 -1.33 10.45
CA MET A 199 27.19 -1.53 9.92
C MET A 199 28.08 -0.29 10.11
N ARG A 200 27.51 0.91 10.03
CA ARG A 200 28.20 2.15 10.43
C ARG A 200 28.51 2.16 11.93
N THR A 201 27.55 1.80 12.76
CA THR A 201 27.69 1.79 14.23
C THR A 201 28.66 0.72 14.73
N TRP A 202 28.74 -0.42 14.06
CA TRP A 202 29.60 -1.54 14.46
C TRP A 202 31.07 -1.37 14.07
N GLY A 203 31.41 -0.35 13.29
CA GLY A 203 32.80 -0.07 12.92
C GLY A 203 33.02 0.57 11.55
N GLY A 204 31.97 1.10 10.90
CA GLY A 204 32.09 1.71 9.57
C GLY A 204 32.39 0.68 8.48
N PHE A 205 31.75 -0.49 8.55
CA PHE A 205 31.91 -1.55 7.57
C PHE A 205 31.06 -1.30 6.32
N SER A 206 31.55 -1.76 5.16
CA SER A 206 30.81 -1.66 3.90
C SER A 206 29.68 -2.68 3.86
N VAL A 207 28.63 -2.39 3.09
CA VAL A 207 27.50 -3.29 2.85
C VAL A 207 27.47 -3.66 1.37
N ALA A 208 27.38 -4.95 1.09
CA ALA A 208 27.16 -5.47 -0.25
C ALA A 208 25.68 -5.77 -0.48
N TYR A 209 25.27 -5.65 -1.74
CA TYR A 209 23.89 -5.84 -2.17
C TYR A 209 23.82 -6.80 -3.35
N THR A 210 22.71 -7.52 -3.44
CA THR A 210 22.39 -8.32 -4.64
C THR A 210 22.09 -7.41 -5.84
N ASP A 211 21.98 -8.03 -7.01
CA ASP A 211 21.40 -7.37 -8.19
C ASP A 211 19.99 -6.80 -7.89
N PRO A 212 19.59 -5.72 -8.61
CA PRO A 212 18.25 -5.16 -8.50
C PRO A 212 17.15 -6.19 -8.77
N ILE A 213 16.10 -6.15 -7.97
CA ILE A 213 14.86 -6.90 -8.16
C ILE A 213 13.81 -5.93 -8.69
N GLU A 214 13.52 -6.04 -9.97
CA GLU A 214 12.56 -5.17 -10.66
C GLU A 214 11.13 -5.71 -10.55
N ARG A 215 10.18 -4.81 -10.23
CA ARG A 215 8.76 -5.13 -10.08
C ARG A 215 7.86 -3.97 -10.55
N PRO A 216 7.95 -3.54 -11.83
CA PRO A 216 7.14 -2.43 -12.33
C PRO A 216 5.64 -2.65 -12.04
N PRO A 217 4.89 -1.60 -11.69
CA PRO A 217 5.27 -0.17 -11.64
C PRO A 217 5.98 0.24 -10.32
N VAL A 218 6.24 -0.70 -9.41
CA VAL A 218 6.94 -0.42 -8.15
C VAL A 218 8.43 -0.28 -8.45
N PRO A 219 9.13 0.72 -7.88
CA PRO A 219 10.59 0.83 -8.03
C PRO A 219 11.31 -0.44 -7.62
N GLY A 220 12.41 -0.75 -8.31
CA GLY A 220 13.28 -1.87 -7.95
C GLY A 220 13.89 -1.71 -6.55
N TYR A 221 14.22 -2.84 -5.93
CA TYR A 221 14.95 -2.88 -4.65
C TYR A 221 16.04 -3.95 -4.67
N ARG A 222 16.99 -3.84 -3.74
CA ARG A 222 18.06 -4.83 -3.55
C ARG A 222 17.93 -5.51 -2.20
N LYS A 223 18.51 -6.70 -2.09
CA LYS A 223 18.67 -7.41 -0.82
C LYS A 223 20.10 -7.25 -0.32
N ILE A 224 20.29 -7.37 0.98
CA ILE A 224 21.61 -7.48 1.59
C ILE A 224 22.25 -8.79 1.12
N ASP A 225 23.44 -8.71 0.55
CA ASP A 225 24.27 -9.89 0.28
C ASP A 225 25.19 -10.11 1.49
N ALA A 226 24.75 -10.99 2.40
CA ALA A 226 25.46 -11.25 3.65
C ALA A 226 26.86 -11.82 3.40
N ASP A 227 26.98 -12.76 2.46
CA ASP A 227 28.22 -13.46 2.21
C ASP A 227 29.22 -12.55 1.51
N GLN A 228 28.77 -11.74 0.53
CA GLN A 228 29.64 -10.74 -0.08
C GLN A 228 30.02 -9.65 0.93
N THR A 229 29.09 -9.20 1.78
CA THR A 229 29.38 -8.23 2.85
C THR A 229 30.47 -8.75 3.78
N ILE A 230 30.44 -10.03 4.13
CA ILE A 230 31.46 -10.66 4.97
C ILE A 230 32.79 -10.76 4.23
N ARG A 231 32.78 -11.18 2.97
CA ARG A 231 33.99 -11.23 2.13
C ARG A 231 34.66 -9.86 1.97
N ASP A 232 33.88 -8.81 1.70
CA ASP A 232 34.38 -7.45 1.47
C ASP A 232 35.02 -6.82 2.71
N ASN A 233 34.66 -7.29 3.91
CA ASN A 233 35.18 -6.77 5.17
C ASN A 233 36.14 -7.73 5.86
N ALA A 234 36.42 -8.91 5.27
CA ALA A 234 37.34 -9.89 5.81
C ALA A 234 38.74 -9.27 6.02
N GLY A 235 39.33 -9.49 7.19
CA GLY A 235 40.65 -8.95 7.56
C GLY A 235 40.64 -7.47 7.98
N ARG A 236 39.51 -6.74 7.89
CA ARG A 236 39.41 -5.40 8.48
C ARG A 236 39.40 -5.51 10.01
N VAL A 237 40.16 -4.62 10.66
CA VAL A 237 40.30 -4.61 12.12
C VAL A 237 38.94 -4.54 12.80
N GLY A 238 38.66 -5.49 13.69
CA GLY A 238 37.43 -5.56 14.49
C GLY A 238 36.24 -6.22 13.79
N PHE A 239 36.34 -6.61 12.52
CA PHE A 239 35.23 -7.27 11.80
C PHE A 239 34.99 -8.71 12.27
N ASP A 240 36.01 -9.39 12.77
CA ASP A 240 35.94 -10.72 13.41
C ASP A 240 34.86 -10.78 14.52
N LYS A 241 34.66 -9.67 15.24
CA LYS A 241 33.65 -9.53 16.31
C LYS A 241 32.25 -9.19 15.79
N VAL A 242 32.13 -8.85 14.51
CA VAL A 242 30.92 -8.34 13.86
C VAL A 242 30.37 -9.33 12.83
N GLU A 243 31.19 -10.22 12.29
CA GLU A 243 30.77 -11.21 11.28
C GLU A 243 29.52 -11.98 11.70
N GLN A 244 29.49 -12.53 12.92
CA GLN A 244 28.32 -13.27 13.39
C GLN A 244 27.07 -12.38 13.49
N ARG A 245 27.23 -11.10 13.85
CA ARG A 245 26.12 -10.14 13.90
C ARG A 245 25.54 -9.87 12.51
N VAL A 246 26.36 -9.86 11.46
CA VAL A 246 25.89 -9.77 10.07
C VAL A 246 25.00 -10.97 9.72
N ARG A 247 25.47 -12.19 10.02
CA ARG A 247 24.70 -13.43 9.76
C ARG A 247 23.39 -13.47 10.55
N ASP A 248 23.45 -13.10 11.83
CA ASP A 248 22.29 -13.08 12.72
C ASP A 248 21.26 -12.04 12.30
N TYR A 249 21.71 -10.86 11.85
CA TYR A 249 20.83 -9.79 11.39
C TYR A 249 20.02 -10.23 10.17
N VAL A 250 20.68 -10.80 9.16
CA VAL A 250 20.01 -11.26 7.93
C VAL A 250 19.06 -12.42 8.23
N THR A 251 19.48 -13.36 9.07
CA THR A 251 18.61 -14.47 9.52
C THR A 251 17.38 -13.97 10.28
N THR A 252 17.56 -13.02 11.19
CA THR A 252 16.47 -12.43 11.99
C THR A 252 15.51 -11.62 11.12
N SER A 253 16.03 -10.85 10.16
CA SER A 253 15.22 -10.07 9.22
C SER A 253 14.40 -10.98 8.29
N ASN A 254 15.00 -12.08 7.81
CA ASN A 254 14.33 -13.06 6.96
C ASN A 254 13.26 -13.87 7.71
N SER A 255 13.44 -14.11 9.01
CA SER A 255 12.45 -14.81 9.86
C SER A 255 11.27 -13.93 10.29
N ALA A 256 11.12 -12.72 9.70
CA ALA A 256 10.01 -11.79 9.92
C ALA A 256 9.86 -11.24 11.36
N ARG A 257 10.79 -11.52 12.28
CA ARG A 257 10.66 -11.16 13.71
C ARG A 257 10.48 -9.66 13.96
N VAL A 258 11.06 -8.80 13.12
CA VAL A 258 11.02 -7.33 13.27
C VAL A 258 9.92 -6.68 12.40
N SER A 259 9.24 -7.44 11.53
CA SER A 259 8.28 -6.89 10.56
C SER A 259 7.08 -7.82 10.30
N ARG A 260 6.68 -8.57 11.32
CA ARG A 260 5.66 -9.63 11.22
C ARG A 260 4.36 -9.16 10.57
N SER A 261 3.82 -8.03 11.02
CA SER A 261 2.58 -7.46 10.45
C SER A 261 2.71 -7.07 8.97
N HIS A 262 3.90 -6.66 8.54
CA HIS A 262 4.19 -6.34 7.14
C HIS A 262 4.23 -7.60 6.27
N VAL A 263 4.87 -8.66 6.79
CA VAL A 263 4.94 -9.96 6.12
C VAL A 263 3.56 -10.62 6.05
N GLU A 264 2.79 -10.57 7.14
CA GLU A 264 1.40 -11.05 7.17
C GLU A 264 0.54 -10.31 6.14
N ALA A 265 0.69 -8.98 6.01
CA ALA A 265 -0.02 -8.22 4.98
C ALA A 265 0.39 -8.61 3.54
N ILE A 266 1.68 -8.88 3.29
CA ILE A 266 2.15 -9.37 1.99
C ILE A 266 1.56 -10.75 1.69
N ILE A 267 1.58 -11.67 2.66
CA ILE A 267 1.02 -13.02 2.52
C ILE A 267 -0.49 -12.94 2.27
N LYS A 268 -1.23 -12.16 3.07
CA LYS A 268 -2.68 -12.00 2.88
C LYS A 268 -2.99 -11.43 1.49
N THR A 269 -2.24 -10.44 1.04
CA THR A 269 -2.39 -9.87 -0.31
C THR A 269 -2.18 -10.94 -1.39
N GLN A 270 -1.14 -11.76 -1.25
CA GLN A 270 -0.84 -12.85 -2.18
C GLN A 270 -1.94 -13.92 -2.19
N ASN A 271 -2.40 -14.33 -1.00
CA ASN A 271 -3.46 -15.34 -0.88
C ASN A 271 -4.77 -14.85 -1.53
N VAL A 272 -5.16 -13.60 -1.28
CA VAL A 272 -6.35 -13.01 -1.93
C VAL A 272 -6.16 -12.98 -3.45
N HIS A 273 -5.00 -12.54 -3.94
CA HIS A 273 -4.72 -12.56 -5.37
C HIS A 273 -4.87 -13.95 -5.98
N ASP A 274 -4.28 -14.96 -5.35
CA ASP A 274 -4.27 -16.34 -5.86
C ASP A 274 -5.67 -16.96 -5.79
N HIS A 275 -6.44 -16.69 -4.72
CA HIS A 275 -7.83 -17.10 -4.60
C HIS A 275 -8.72 -16.45 -5.66
N LEU A 276 -8.57 -15.15 -5.92
CA LEU A 276 -9.33 -14.46 -6.96
C LEU A 276 -8.99 -15.00 -8.36
N ALA A 277 -7.71 -15.22 -8.64
CA ALA A 277 -7.28 -15.83 -9.90
C ALA A 277 -7.85 -17.24 -10.08
N GLU A 278 -7.89 -18.05 -9.01
CA GLU A 278 -8.48 -19.39 -9.05
C GLU A 278 -10.01 -19.36 -9.18
N ALA A 279 -10.68 -18.44 -8.50
CA ALA A 279 -12.11 -18.22 -8.67
C ALA A 279 -12.42 -17.93 -10.14
N CYS A 280 -11.65 -17.04 -10.78
CA CYS A 280 -11.83 -16.69 -12.19
C CYS A 280 -11.63 -17.87 -13.16
N LYS A 281 -10.76 -18.84 -12.85
CA LYS A 281 -10.59 -20.06 -13.69
C LYS A 281 -11.75 -21.04 -13.59
N LYS A 282 -12.50 -21.00 -12.47
CA LYS A 282 -13.69 -21.82 -12.24
C LYS A 282 -14.97 -21.13 -12.73
N LEU A 283 -14.86 -19.87 -13.14
CA LEU A 283 -15.89 -19.13 -13.85
C LEU A 283 -15.89 -19.53 -15.33
#